data_AF-A0EAV1-F1
#
_entry.id   AF-A0EAV1-F1
#
_cell.length_a   1.000
_cell.length_b   1.000
_cell.length_c   1.000
_cell.angle_alpha   90.00
_cell.angle_beta   90.00
_cell.angle_gamma   90.00
#
_symmetry.space_group_name_H-M   'P 1'
#
loop_
_entity.id
_entity.type
_entity.pdbx_description
1 polymer ?
#
loop_
_entity_poly.entity_id
_entity_poly.type
_entity_poly.pdbx_seq_one_letter_code
_entity_poly.pdbx_strand_id
1 'polypeptide(L)'
;MAHSTLLILGMILVTLNGFSVDISGSDCSCDTFTTQLDCNAASACEWTNSECVDVDCSTKTTIVQCNVANSVCAFTPSSQCATFTSCSDYKYSDEATCLTIGCLADTKGSDGLYPCKAITSLKKCSEHTTETECTTHQCFWNSQAACVAPTCAQQTTALDCTAIRSDVVTTWQICSWTAGTSTCADATGLTQSNCAVLTRGSYYWNTDSSACEVCQGSSSYAQLITLGLALLMLII
;
A
#
# COMPACT_ATOMS: atom_id res chain seq x y z
N MET A 1 -39.86 -29.85 8.66
CA MET A 1 -40.04 -28.60 7.89
C MET A 1 -39.80 -27.30 8.70
N ALA A 2 -39.55 -27.35 10.02
CA ALA A 2 -39.27 -26.15 10.83
C ALA A 2 -37.78 -25.82 11.04
N HIS A 3 -36.85 -26.65 10.52
CA HIS A 3 -35.40 -26.42 10.68
C HIS A 3 -34.76 -25.67 9.50
N SER A 4 -35.33 -25.73 8.28
CA SER A 4 -34.79 -24.99 7.12
C SER A 4 -34.95 -23.48 7.21
N THR A 5 -35.99 -22.98 7.89
CA THR A 5 -36.26 -21.55 7.99
C THR A 5 -35.39 -20.81 9.01
N LEU A 6 -34.88 -21.52 10.04
CA LEU A 6 -33.97 -20.94 11.03
C LEU A 6 -32.54 -20.74 10.48
N LEU A 7 -32.10 -21.59 9.56
CA LEU A 7 -30.79 -21.48 8.91
C LEU A 7 -30.69 -20.29 7.95
N ILE A 8 -31.78 -19.97 7.24
CA ILE A 8 -31.82 -18.85 6.30
C ILE A 8 -31.79 -17.50 7.05
N LEU A 9 -32.44 -17.41 8.21
CA LEU A 9 -32.40 -16.19 9.03
C LEU A 9 -31.00 -15.92 9.63
N GLY A 10 -30.24 -16.98 9.96
CA GLY A 10 -28.89 -16.84 10.51
C GLY A 10 -27.87 -16.29 9.50
N MET A 11 -27.99 -16.63 8.21
CA MET A 11 -27.08 -16.13 7.17
C MET A 11 -27.33 -14.66 6.81
N ILE A 12 -28.58 -14.19 6.89
CA ILE A 12 -28.94 -12.80 6.54
C ILE A 12 -28.45 -11.80 7.62
N LEU A 13 -28.33 -12.22 8.88
CA LEU A 13 -27.85 -11.36 9.97
C LEU A 13 -26.34 -11.07 9.91
N VAL A 14 -25.54 -11.90 9.24
CA VAL A 14 -24.09 -11.65 9.08
C VAL A 14 -23.81 -10.62 7.98
N THR A 15 -24.74 -10.41 7.02
CA THR A 15 -24.55 -9.49 5.90
C THR A 15 -24.93 -8.02 6.18
N LEU A 16 -25.52 -7.69 7.33
CA LEU A 16 -26.07 -6.35 7.59
C LEU A 16 -25.26 -5.46 8.55
N ASN A 17 -24.15 -5.98 9.11
CA ASN A 17 -23.17 -5.11 9.76
C ASN A 17 -22.09 -4.81 8.72
N GLY A 18 -22.02 -3.56 8.29
CA GLY A 18 -21.06 -3.09 7.29
C GLY A 18 -19.63 -3.42 7.70
N PHE A 19 -19.07 -4.47 7.09
CA PHE A 19 -17.63 -4.71 7.11
C PHE A 19 -17.01 -3.72 6.15
N SER A 20 -16.36 -2.69 6.70
CA SER A 20 -15.40 -1.89 5.95
C SER A 20 -14.32 -2.85 5.46
N VAL A 21 -14.29 -3.12 4.16
CA VAL A 21 -13.15 -3.81 3.55
C VAL A 21 -12.01 -2.81 3.62
N ASP A 22 -11.09 -3.04 4.56
CA ASP A 22 -9.85 -2.29 4.63
C ASP A 22 -8.96 -2.79 3.47
N ILE A 23 -8.93 -2.02 2.38
CA ILE A 23 -8.00 -2.20 1.26
C ILE A 23 -6.72 -1.37 1.57
N SER A 24 -6.40 -1.15 2.85
CA SER A 24 -5.08 -0.69 3.23
C SER A 24 -4.11 -1.84 2.97
N GLY A 25 -3.26 -1.62 1.96
CA GLY A 25 -2.01 -2.34 1.66
C GLY A 25 -1.99 -3.85 1.89
N SER A 26 -1.74 -4.62 0.82
CA SER A 26 -1.23 -5.99 0.93
C SER A 26 0.19 -6.01 1.51
N ASP A 27 0.42 -5.39 2.66
CA ASP A 27 1.70 -5.39 3.33
C ASP A 27 1.80 -6.69 4.12
N CYS A 28 2.97 -7.33 4.08
CA CYS A 28 3.22 -8.51 4.89
C CYS A 28 3.17 -8.15 6.37
N SER A 29 2.66 -9.08 7.19
CA SER A 29 2.90 -9.03 8.64
C SER A 29 4.40 -9.02 8.89
N CYS A 30 4.86 -8.19 9.83
CA CYS A 30 6.28 -8.02 10.11
C CYS A 30 6.97 -9.33 10.52
N ASP A 31 6.24 -10.27 11.13
CA ASP A 31 6.72 -11.62 11.46
C ASP A 31 7.17 -12.44 10.24
N THR A 32 6.75 -12.04 9.02
CA THR A 32 7.17 -12.66 7.77
C THR A 32 8.65 -12.38 7.45
N PHE A 33 9.19 -11.26 7.94
CA PHE A 33 10.53 -10.81 7.61
C PHE A 33 11.54 -11.23 8.67
N THR A 34 12.40 -12.17 8.31
CA THR A 34 13.39 -12.75 9.24
C THR A 34 14.77 -12.09 9.16
N THR A 35 14.95 -11.12 8.26
CA THR A 35 16.20 -10.36 8.13
C THR A 35 15.95 -8.87 8.34
N GLN A 36 16.92 -8.17 8.92
CA GLN A 36 16.87 -6.72 9.09
C GLN A 36 16.69 -5.98 7.75
N LEU A 37 17.30 -6.50 6.68
CA LEU A 37 17.20 -5.89 5.35
C LEU A 37 15.76 -5.93 4.84
N ASP A 38 15.10 -7.08 4.92
CA ASP A 38 13.72 -7.24 4.45
C ASP A 38 12.74 -6.47 5.34
N CYS A 39 12.98 -6.48 6.66
CA CYS A 39 12.16 -5.74 7.61
C CYS A 39 12.16 -4.24 7.33
N ASN A 40 13.35 -3.66 7.12
CA ASN A 40 13.50 -2.24 6.81
C ASN A 40 12.94 -1.85 5.43
N ALA A 41 12.69 -2.82 4.56
CA ALA A 41 12.05 -2.57 3.27
C ALA A 41 10.52 -2.44 3.37
N ALA A 42 9.92 -3.04 4.41
CA ALA A 42 8.50 -2.94 4.67
C ALA A 42 8.17 -1.66 5.45
N SER A 43 7.34 -0.79 4.88
CA SER A 43 6.98 0.50 5.47
C SER A 43 6.31 0.41 6.84
N ALA A 44 5.64 -0.71 7.11
CA ALA A 44 4.91 -0.95 8.35
C ALA A 44 5.73 -1.60 9.47
N CYS A 45 6.99 -1.93 9.20
CA CYS A 45 7.81 -2.72 10.09
C CYS A 45 9.08 -2.00 10.55
N GLU A 46 9.58 -2.36 11.73
CA GLU A 46 10.89 -1.95 12.22
C GLU A 46 11.66 -3.11 12.84
N TRP A 47 12.98 -3.13 12.60
CA TRP A 47 13.85 -4.15 13.17
C TRP A 47 14.29 -3.76 14.58
N THR A 48 13.80 -4.47 15.59
CA THR A 48 14.14 -4.23 17.00
C THR A 48 14.47 -5.54 17.69
N ASN A 49 15.48 -5.54 18.57
CA ASN A 49 15.88 -6.72 19.35
C ASN A 49 16.15 -8.00 18.53
N SER A 50 16.58 -7.87 17.27
CA SER A 50 16.80 -8.98 16.31
C SER A 50 15.53 -9.64 15.78
N GLU A 51 14.40 -8.95 15.88
CA GLU A 51 13.12 -9.37 15.34
C GLU A 51 12.53 -8.21 14.50
N CYS A 52 11.72 -8.57 13.50
CA CYS A 52 10.95 -7.60 12.74
C CYS A 52 9.58 -7.46 13.39
N VAL A 53 9.26 -6.26 13.87
CA VAL A 53 8.00 -5.98 14.58
C VAL A 53 7.25 -4.85 13.89
N ASP A 54 5.95 -4.74 14.16
CA ASP A 54 5.15 -3.61 13.72
C ASP A 54 5.73 -2.29 14.27
N VAL A 55 5.70 -1.23 13.47
CA VAL A 55 6.18 0.09 13.91
C VAL A 55 5.38 0.58 15.11
N ASP A 56 6.08 0.86 16.22
CA ASP A 56 5.47 1.53 17.38
C ASP A 56 5.53 3.05 17.21
N CYS A 57 4.43 3.62 16.71
CA CYS A 57 4.28 5.07 16.52
C CYS A 57 4.51 5.86 17.82
N SER A 58 4.26 5.28 19.00
CA SER A 58 4.41 5.98 20.28
C SER A 58 5.87 6.29 20.63
N THR A 59 6.82 5.57 20.02
CA THR A 59 8.26 5.82 20.19
C THR A 59 8.77 7.00 19.35
N LYS A 60 7.98 7.48 18.39
CA LYS A 60 8.38 8.55 17.47
C LYS A 60 7.99 9.91 18.05
N THR A 61 8.99 10.74 18.36
CA THR A 61 8.77 11.99 19.12
C THR A 61 8.78 13.24 18.24
N THR A 62 9.21 13.12 16.99
CA THR A 62 9.30 14.24 16.04
C THR A 62 8.44 13.98 14.81
N ILE A 63 7.98 15.05 14.16
CA ILE A 63 7.24 14.96 12.89
C ILE A 63 8.05 14.19 11.83
N VAL A 64 9.37 14.40 11.78
CA VAL A 64 10.26 13.71 10.84
C VAL A 64 10.28 12.20 11.12
N GLN A 65 10.42 11.79 12.39
CA GLN A 65 10.39 10.36 12.73
C GLN A 65 9.02 9.73 12.49
N CYS A 66 7.94 10.47 12.73
CA CYS A 66 6.58 9.96 12.54
C CYS A 66 6.26 9.75 11.06
N ASN A 67 6.63 10.70 10.21
CA ASN A 67 6.31 10.66 8.78
C ASN A 67 7.21 9.69 7.99
N VAL A 68 8.37 9.28 8.52
CA VAL A 68 9.24 8.26 7.90
C VAL A 68 8.60 6.86 7.95
N ALA A 69 7.66 6.61 8.86
CA ALA A 69 6.92 5.34 8.97
C ALA A 69 5.85 5.16 7.87
N ASN A 70 6.01 5.85 6.73
CA ASN A 70 5.36 5.60 5.45
C ASN A 70 3.91 5.08 5.56
N SER A 71 3.01 5.95 6.02
CA SER A 71 1.54 5.74 6.10
C SER A 71 1.03 4.95 7.31
N VAL A 72 1.88 4.31 8.12
CA VAL A 72 1.42 3.61 9.35
C VAL A 72 1.28 4.55 10.52
N CYS A 73 2.16 5.55 10.61
CA CYS A 73 2.10 6.58 11.63
C CYS A 73 1.80 7.94 11.01
N ALA A 74 1.08 8.77 11.77
CA ALA A 74 0.82 10.15 11.40
C ALA A 74 0.89 11.06 12.62
N PHE A 75 1.46 12.25 12.42
CA PHE A 75 1.64 13.22 13.49
C PHE A 75 0.34 13.95 13.75
N THR A 76 -0.24 13.77 14.93
CA THR A 76 -1.54 14.32 15.28
C THR A 76 -1.47 15.84 15.51
N PRO A 77 -2.62 16.54 15.42
CA PRO A 77 -2.70 17.95 15.81
C PRO A 77 -2.28 18.22 17.27
N SER A 78 -2.31 17.22 18.15
CA SER A 78 -1.85 17.31 19.54
C SER A 78 -0.33 17.19 19.71
N SER A 79 0.42 17.25 18.60
CA SER A 79 1.88 17.13 18.58
C SER A 79 2.41 15.78 19.08
N GLN A 80 1.69 14.70 18.78
CA GLN A 80 2.08 13.34 19.13
C GLN A 80 2.04 12.46 17.89
N CYS A 81 2.96 11.51 17.77
CA CYS A 81 2.86 10.50 16.73
C CYS A 81 1.89 9.40 17.18
N ALA A 82 0.95 9.03 16.31
CA ALA A 82 -0.01 7.96 16.56
C ALA A 82 -0.19 7.11 15.30
N THR A 83 -0.74 5.91 15.48
CA THR A 83 -1.15 5.07 14.35
C THR A 83 -2.15 5.83 13.49
N PHE A 84 -1.93 5.78 12.18
CA PHE A 84 -2.83 6.36 11.20
C PHE A 84 -4.19 5.66 11.24
N THR A 85 -5.27 6.45 11.33
CA THR A 85 -6.64 5.94 11.34
C THR A 85 -7.37 6.28 10.04
N SER A 86 -7.54 7.57 9.77
CA SER A 86 -8.20 8.05 8.57
C SER A 86 -7.67 9.43 8.19
N CYS A 87 -7.68 9.77 6.90
CA CYS A 87 -7.24 11.08 6.45
C CYS A 87 -7.97 12.24 7.13
N SER A 88 -9.27 12.09 7.42
CA SER A 88 -10.08 13.14 8.05
C SER A 88 -9.64 13.51 9.47
N ASP A 89 -8.84 12.68 10.13
CA ASP A 89 -8.38 12.92 11.49
C ASP A 89 -7.16 13.87 11.55
N TYR A 90 -6.59 14.21 10.39
CA TYR A 90 -5.34 14.98 10.29
C TYR A 90 -5.52 16.32 9.59
N LYS A 91 -4.73 17.29 10.02
CA LYS A 91 -4.62 18.62 9.40
C LYS A 91 -3.22 19.19 9.60
N TYR A 92 -2.67 19.82 8.57
CA TYR A 92 -1.28 20.31 8.58
C TYR A 92 -1.17 21.74 8.09
N SER A 93 -0.09 22.45 8.44
CA SER A 93 0.15 23.82 7.96
C SER A 93 0.55 23.90 6.49
N ASP A 94 0.97 22.76 5.92
CA ASP A 94 1.48 22.59 4.56
C ASP A 94 0.69 21.49 3.84
N GLU A 95 0.32 21.73 2.58
CA GLU A 95 -0.52 20.81 1.79
C GLU A 95 0.21 19.50 1.50
N ALA A 96 1.53 19.57 1.28
CA ALA A 96 2.34 18.41 0.90
C ALA A 96 2.41 17.39 2.05
N THR A 97 2.21 17.81 3.30
CA THR A 97 2.23 16.89 4.45
C THR A 97 1.08 15.87 4.39
N CYS A 98 -0.10 16.24 3.87
CA CYS A 98 -1.18 15.25 3.68
C CYS A 98 -0.76 14.13 2.72
N LEU A 99 0.00 14.44 1.66
CA LEU A 99 0.48 13.45 0.69
C LEU A 99 1.45 12.44 1.33
N THR A 100 2.24 12.87 2.30
CA THR A 100 3.21 11.99 2.98
C THR A 100 2.56 10.86 3.78
N ILE A 101 1.30 11.03 4.19
CA ILE A 101 0.51 10.01 4.89
C ILE A 101 -0.53 9.34 3.97
N GLY A 102 -0.36 9.46 2.65
CA GLY A 102 -1.27 8.86 1.67
C GLY A 102 -2.62 9.55 1.51
N CYS A 103 -2.74 10.83 1.89
CA CYS A 103 -3.96 11.61 1.82
C CYS A 103 -3.83 12.81 0.87
N LEU A 104 -4.95 13.42 0.49
CA LEU A 104 -4.95 14.72 -0.22
C LEU A 104 -5.26 15.86 0.75
N ALA A 105 -4.61 17.00 0.57
CA ALA A 105 -5.02 18.22 1.25
C ALA A 105 -6.35 18.74 0.67
N ASP A 106 -7.22 19.23 1.55
CA ASP A 106 -8.37 20.05 1.16
C ASP A 106 -8.06 21.54 1.26
N THR A 107 -9.03 22.39 0.94
CA THR A 107 -8.90 23.84 1.03
C THR A 107 -8.51 24.26 2.45
N LYS A 108 -7.51 25.15 2.55
CA LYS A 108 -7.02 25.68 3.82
C LYS A 108 -8.18 26.25 4.65
N GLY A 109 -8.34 25.73 5.86
CA GLY A 109 -9.36 26.15 6.81
C GLY A 109 -9.12 27.55 7.38
N SER A 110 -10.11 28.07 8.11
CA SER A 110 -10.00 29.34 8.82
C SER A 110 -8.97 29.33 9.96
N ASP A 111 -8.57 28.14 10.41
CA ASP A 111 -7.47 27.93 11.37
C ASP A 111 -6.08 27.96 10.72
N GLY A 112 -6.01 28.18 9.39
CA GLY A 112 -4.75 28.22 8.66
C GLY A 112 -4.11 26.84 8.45
N LEU A 113 -4.87 25.76 8.63
CA LEU A 113 -4.42 24.39 8.39
C LEU A 113 -5.17 23.78 7.19
N TYR A 114 -4.54 22.85 6.50
CA TYR A 114 -5.11 22.04 5.42
C TYR A 114 -5.66 20.74 6.04
N PRO A 115 -6.99 20.55 6.09
CA PRO A 115 -7.57 19.26 6.46
C PRO A 115 -7.15 18.21 5.42
N CYS A 116 -6.79 17.01 5.87
CA CYS A 116 -6.54 15.92 4.95
C CYS A 116 -7.85 15.18 4.64
N LYS A 117 -7.96 14.65 3.42
CA LYS A 117 -9.10 13.85 2.97
C LYS A 117 -8.63 12.59 2.26
N ALA A 118 -9.46 11.56 2.36
CA ALA A 118 -9.23 10.31 1.68
C ALA A 118 -9.17 10.55 0.17
N ILE A 119 -8.33 9.78 -0.50
CA ILE A 119 -8.23 9.85 -1.95
C ILE A 119 -9.42 9.08 -2.53
N THR A 120 -10.52 9.78 -2.81
CA THR A 120 -11.78 9.16 -3.25
C THR A 120 -11.77 8.77 -4.73
N SER A 121 -10.86 9.33 -5.52
CA SER A 121 -10.70 8.98 -6.94
C SER A 121 -9.27 9.29 -7.36
N LEU A 122 -8.48 8.25 -7.56
CA LEU A 122 -7.23 8.36 -8.29
C LEU A 122 -7.59 8.30 -9.76
N LYS A 123 -7.43 9.43 -10.45
CA LYS A 123 -7.53 9.45 -11.90
C LYS A 123 -6.49 8.50 -12.47
N LYS A 124 -6.89 7.66 -13.41
CA LYS A 124 -5.97 6.90 -14.24
C LYS A 124 -5.12 7.84 -15.06
N CYS A 125 -3.95 7.39 -15.51
CA CYS A 125 -3.11 8.20 -16.38
C CYS A 125 -3.89 8.65 -17.63
N SER A 126 -4.71 7.77 -18.21
CA SER A 126 -5.57 8.08 -19.36
C SER A 126 -6.61 9.18 -19.14
N GLU A 127 -6.92 9.54 -17.89
CA GLU A 127 -7.91 10.57 -17.55
C GLU A 127 -7.33 11.98 -17.45
N HIS A 128 -5.99 12.12 -17.53
CA HIS A 128 -5.31 13.40 -17.60
C HIS A 128 -5.18 13.87 -19.05
N THR A 129 -5.64 15.08 -19.32
CA THR A 129 -5.74 15.62 -20.69
C THR A 129 -4.66 16.64 -21.03
N THR A 130 -3.77 16.96 -20.08
CA THR A 130 -2.66 17.90 -20.28
C THR A 130 -1.33 17.26 -19.85
N GLU A 131 -0.24 17.66 -20.50
CA GLU A 131 1.12 17.20 -20.18
C GLU A 131 1.51 17.54 -18.73
N THR A 132 1.16 18.74 -18.26
CA THR A 132 1.45 19.18 -16.90
C THR A 132 0.74 18.33 -15.86
N GLU A 133 -0.56 18.05 -16.03
CA GLU A 133 -1.27 17.15 -15.12
C GLU A 133 -0.66 15.74 -15.18
N CYS A 134 -0.41 15.23 -16.39
CA CYS A 134 0.16 13.90 -16.58
C CYS A 134 1.47 13.70 -15.81
N THR A 135 2.42 14.62 -16.00
CA THR A 135 3.74 14.58 -15.36
C THR A 135 3.66 14.82 -13.85
N THR A 136 2.79 15.71 -13.38
CA THR A 136 2.55 15.95 -11.94
C THR A 136 2.05 14.69 -11.24
N HIS A 137 1.26 13.87 -11.93
CA HIS A 137 0.74 12.61 -11.42
C HIS A 137 1.66 11.40 -11.68
N GLN A 138 2.93 11.63 -12.03
CA GLN A 138 3.92 10.58 -12.30
C GLN A 138 3.54 9.63 -13.45
N CYS A 139 2.73 10.11 -14.38
CA CYS A 139 2.39 9.41 -15.61
C CYS A 139 3.32 9.82 -16.76
N PHE A 140 3.21 9.14 -17.91
CA PHE A 140 4.01 9.44 -19.09
C PHE A 140 3.18 10.14 -20.17
N TRP A 141 3.59 11.34 -20.56
CA TRP A 141 3.01 12.04 -21.71
C TRP A 141 3.71 11.59 -23.00
N ASN A 142 2.97 10.92 -23.88
CA ASN A 142 3.55 10.36 -25.09
C ASN A 142 3.54 11.33 -26.28
N SER A 143 4.24 10.94 -27.36
CA SER A 143 4.31 11.73 -28.60
C SER A 143 2.97 11.95 -29.31
N GLN A 144 1.93 11.19 -28.96
CA GLN A 144 0.58 11.28 -29.50
C GLN A 144 -0.29 12.26 -28.69
N ALA A 145 0.31 13.05 -27.79
CA ALA A 145 -0.38 13.98 -26.90
C ALA A 145 -1.44 13.27 -26.02
N ALA A 146 -1.11 12.08 -25.53
CA ALA A 146 -1.92 11.33 -24.59
C ALA A 146 -1.13 11.00 -23.33
N CYS A 147 -1.80 11.08 -22.18
CA CYS A 147 -1.24 10.63 -20.92
C CYS A 147 -1.48 9.12 -20.77
N VAL A 148 -0.42 8.37 -20.51
CA VAL A 148 -0.45 6.91 -20.36
C VAL A 148 0.33 6.49 -19.12
N ALA A 149 0.04 5.28 -18.64
CA ALA A 149 0.86 4.66 -17.60
C ALA A 149 2.32 4.56 -18.06
N PRO A 150 3.30 4.88 -17.20
CA PRO A 150 4.69 4.70 -17.54
C PRO A 150 5.02 3.22 -17.68
N THR A 151 6.09 2.92 -18.41
CA THR A 151 6.68 1.57 -18.50
C THR A 151 8.11 1.59 -18.01
N CYS A 152 8.64 0.44 -17.57
CA CYS A 152 10.01 0.40 -17.06
C CYS A 152 11.01 0.88 -18.12
N ALA A 153 10.75 0.57 -19.40
CA ALA A 153 11.57 1.00 -20.54
C ALA A 153 11.73 2.52 -20.69
N GLN A 154 10.86 3.32 -20.06
CA GLN A 154 10.93 4.79 -20.10
C GLN A 154 11.86 5.38 -19.04
N GLN A 155 12.29 4.59 -18.05
CA GLN A 155 13.25 5.04 -17.04
C GLN A 155 14.66 5.04 -17.62
N THR A 156 15.31 6.20 -17.60
CA THR A 156 16.63 6.41 -18.23
C THR A 156 17.78 6.47 -17.22
N THR A 157 17.48 6.38 -15.92
CA THR A 157 18.48 6.36 -14.86
C THR A 157 18.32 5.13 -13.99
N ALA A 158 19.44 4.66 -13.43
CA ALA A 158 19.43 3.54 -12.48
C ALA A 158 18.63 3.86 -11.20
N LEU A 159 18.59 5.14 -10.79
CA LEU A 159 17.90 5.59 -9.59
C LEU A 159 16.38 5.49 -9.76
N ASP A 160 15.87 5.86 -10.93
CA ASP A 160 14.43 5.86 -11.23
C ASP A 160 13.91 4.46 -11.62
N CYS A 161 14.81 3.53 -11.96
CA CYS A 161 14.49 2.17 -12.36
C CYS A 161 14.34 1.20 -11.16
N THR A 162 13.35 1.44 -10.31
CA THR A 162 13.07 0.58 -9.13
C THR A 162 11.64 0.08 -9.15
N ALA A 163 10.68 1.01 -9.16
CA ALA A 163 9.28 0.72 -9.33
C ALA A 163 8.60 1.94 -9.97
N ILE A 164 7.66 1.68 -10.87
CA ILE A 164 6.83 2.70 -11.50
C ILE A 164 5.37 2.48 -11.12
N ARG A 165 4.60 3.56 -11.08
CA ARG A 165 3.16 3.45 -10.92
C ARG A 165 2.55 2.94 -12.22
N SER A 166 1.63 2.00 -12.11
CA SER A 166 0.80 1.56 -13.23
C SER A 166 -0.31 2.59 -13.52
N ASP A 167 -1.23 2.25 -14.42
CA ASP A 167 -2.38 3.11 -14.79
C ASP A 167 -3.33 3.40 -13.62
N VAL A 168 -3.26 2.61 -12.54
CA VAL A 168 -3.95 2.90 -11.29
C VAL A 168 -2.88 3.22 -10.25
N VAL A 169 -3.04 4.35 -9.57
CA VAL A 169 -2.05 4.93 -8.66
C VAL A 169 -1.69 4.02 -7.48
N THR A 170 -2.50 3.00 -7.20
CA THR A 170 -2.27 2.01 -6.14
C THR A 170 -1.46 0.79 -6.57
N THR A 171 -1.33 0.52 -7.87
CA THR A 171 -0.59 -0.64 -8.37
C THR A 171 0.78 -0.23 -8.90
N TRP A 172 1.82 -0.93 -8.44
CA TRP A 172 3.21 -0.70 -8.81
C TRP A 172 3.71 -1.82 -9.72
N GLN A 173 4.50 -1.44 -10.72
CA GLN A 173 5.25 -2.37 -11.55
C GLN A 173 6.72 -2.26 -11.16
N ILE A 174 7.33 -3.39 -10.81
CA ILE A 174 8.72 -3.43 -10.38
C ILE A 174 9.63 -3.44 -11.61
N CYS A 175 10.66 -2.63 -11.55
CA CYS A 175 11.63 -2.47 -12.62
C CYS A 175 13.02 -2.90 -12.17
N SER A 176 13.86 -3.30 -13.13
CA SER A 176 15.25 -3.66 -12.90
C SER A 176 16.18 -2.96 -13.89
N TRP A 177 17.24 -2.36 -13.37
CA TRP A 177 18.24 -1.66 -14.17
C TRP A 177 19.35 -2.61 -14.65
N THR A 178 19.60 -2.62 -15.95
CA THR A 178 20.72 -3.35 -16.54
C THR A 178 21.86 -2.39 -16.87
N ALA A 179 22.91 -2.39 -16.04
CA ALA A 179 24.05 -1.48 -16.19
C ALA A 179 24.76 -1.62 -17.55
N GLY A 180 24.87 -2.84 -18.08
CA GLY A 180 25.57 -3.11 -19.34
C GLY A 180 24.93 -2.46 -20.57
N THR A 181 23.61 -2.29 -20.57
CA THR A 181 22.85 -1.65 -21.65
C THR A 181 22.35 -0.26 -21.29
N SER A 182 22.48 0.14 -20.01
CA SER A 182 21.86 1.35 -19.48
C SER A 182 20.36 1.43 -19.77
N THR A 183 19.68 0.29 -19.64
CA THR A 183 18.24 0.17 -19.88
C THR A 183 17.53 -0.34 -18.64
N CYS A 184 16.32 0.16 -18.45
CA CYS A 184 15.39 -0.33 -17.47
C CYS A 184 14.37 -1.26 -18.12
N ALA A 185 14.03 -2.36 -17.47
CA ALA A 185 13.04 -3.32 -17.94
C ALA A 185 12.22 -3.85 -16.76
N ASP A 186 11.14 -4.57 -17.07
CA ASP A 186 10.33 -5.24 -16.06
C ASP A 186 11.23 -6.19 -15.27
N ALA A 187 11.14 -6.11 -13.94
CA ALA A 187 11.91 -6.98 -13.09
C ALA A 187 11.46 -8.43 -13.33
N THR A 188 12.31 -9.21 -13.98
CA THR A 188 12.18 -10.66 -14.09
C THR A 188 13.20 -11.29 -13.15
N GLY A 189 12.81 -12.37 -12.46
CA GLY A 189 13.72 -13.06 -11.55
C GLY A 189 14.09 -12.23 -10.32
N LEU A 190 13.07 -11.77 -9.58
CA LEU A 190 13.28 -11.34 -8.20
C LEU A 190 14.02 -12.46 -7.44
N THR A 191 14.93 -12.09 -6.57
CA THR A 191 15.74 -12.99 -5.75
C THR A 191 15.39 -12.77 -4.29
N GLN A 192 15.84 -13.67 -3.42
CA GLN A 192 15.67 -13.50 -1.97
C GLN A 192 16.16 -12.14 -1.48
N SER A 193 17.35 -11.72 -1.93
CA SER A 193 18.00 -10.49 -1.45
C SER A 193 17.34 -9.20 -1.94
N ASN A 194 16.46 -9.26 -2.94
CA ASN A 194 15.87 -8.06 -3.55
C ASN A 194 14.33 -8.08 -3.57
N CYS A 195 13.69 -9.19 -3.22
CA CYS A 195 12.24 -9.35 -3.26
C CYS A 195 11.54 -8.30 -2.40
N ALA A 196 11.79 -8.26 -1.09
CA ALA A 196 11.15 -7.29 -0.20
C ALA A 196 11.57 -5.85 -0.53
N VAL A 197 12.86 -5.63 -0.84
CA VAL A 197 13.41 -4.30 -1.13
C VAL A 197 12.79 -3.67 -2.37
N LEU A 198 12.75 -4.40 -3.49
CA LEU A 198 12.23 -3.88 -4.74
C LEU A 198 10.70 -3.77 -4.71
N THR A 199 10.03 -4.60 -3.92
CA THR A 199 8.56 -4.59 -3.77
C THR A 199 8.07 -3.75 -2.60
N ARG A 200 8.99 -3.08 -1.88
CA ARG A 200 8.68 -2.24 -0.71
C ARG A 200 7.87 -2.98 0.37
N GLY A 201 8.17 -4.26 0.56
CA GLY A 201 7.53 -5.12 1.56
C GLY A 201 6.13 -5.63 1.20
N SER A 202 5.61 -5.31 0.01
CA SER A 202 4.32 -5.87 -0.46
C SER A 202 4.45 -7.30 -1.00
N TYR A 203 5.68 -7.82 -1.12
CA TYR A 203 5.98 -9.21 -1.43
C TYR A 203 7.05 -9.74 -0.47
N TYR A 204 7.09 -11.05 -0.31
CA TYR A 204 8.11 -11.76 0.47
C TYR A 204 8.74 -12.89 -0.34
N TRP A 205 9.98 -13.24 -0.01
CA TRP A 205 10.63 -14.38 -0.64
C TRP A 205 10.17 -15.68 0.03
N ASN A 206 9.42 -16.50 -0.70
CA ASN A 206 9.07 -17.83 -0.26
C ASN A 206 10.21 -18.80 -0.63
N THR A 207 10.88 -19.34 0.39
CA THR A 207 12.00 -20.28 0.21
C THR A 207 11.57 -21.60 -0.41
N ASP A 208 10.34 -22.04 -0.16
CA ASP A 208 9.83 -23.33 -0.64
C ASP A 208 9.53 -23.30 -2.14
N SER A 209 8.96 -22.19 -2.62
CA SER A 209 8.73 -21.97 -4.05
C SER A 209 9.91 -21.35 -4.78
N SER A 210 10.92 -20.87 -4.04
CA SER A 210 12.06 -20.08 -4.57
C SER A 210 11.57 -18.92 -5.44
N ALA A 211 10.52 -18.25 -4.99
CA ALA A 211 9.87 -17.17 -5.71
C ALA A 211 9.47 -16.03 -4.76
N CYS A 212 9.34 -14.84 -5.33
CA CYS A 212 8.80 -13.67 -4.64
C CYS A 212 7.27 -13.72 -4.75
N GLU A 213 6.58 -13.87 -3.63
CA GLU A 213 5.13 -14.04 -3.56
C GLU A 213 4.47 -12.80 -2.98
N VAL A 214 3.28 -12.46 -3.48
CA VAL A 214 2.48 -11.36 -2.96
C VAL A 214 2.14 -11.66 -1.51
N CYS A 215 2.32 -10.69 -0.62
CA CYS A 215 1.82 -10.80 0.73
C CYS A 215 0.30 -10.97 0.67
N GLN A 216 -0.19 -12.12 1.11
CA GLN A 216 -1.62 -12.32 1.32
C GLN A 216 -1.95 -11.49 2.56
N GLY A 217 -2.24 -10.19 2.38
CA GLY A 217 -2.81 -9.36 3.43
C GLY A 217 -3.91 -10.18 4.09
N SER A 218 -3.95 -10.22 5.42
CA SER A 218 -4.74 -11.13 6.22
C SER A 218 -6.24 -10.95 5.97
N SER A 219 -6.71 -11.32 4.79
CA SER A 219 -8.10 -11.57 4.49
C SER A 219 -8.36 -12.93 5.11
N SER A 220 -8.48 -12.92 6.43
CA SER A 220 -9.10 -13.97 7.24
C SER A 220 -10.38 -14.48 6.58
N TYR A 221 -11.03 -13.65 5.76
CA TYR A 221 -12.11 -13.98 4.84
C TYR A 221 -11.86 -15.16 3.89
N ALA A 222 -10.70 -15.31 3.26
CA ALA A 222 -10.48 -16.45 2.35
C ALA A 222 -10.49 -17.79 3.11
N GLN A 223 -9.89 -17.80 4.31
CA GLN A 223 -9.91 -18.95 5.22
C GLN A 223 -11.30 -19.16 5.85
N LEU A 224 -12.02 -18.09 6.20
CA LEU A 224 -13.39 -18.15 6.72
C LEU A 224 -14.38 -18.65 5.67
N ILE A 225 -14.20 -18.28 4.39
CA ILE A 225 -15.01 -18.78 3.27
C ILE A 225 -14.73 -20.28 3.06
N THR A 226 -13.47 -20.71 3.10
CA THR A 226 -13.13 -22.15 2.96
C THR A 226 -13.62 -22.97 4.15
N LEU A 227 -13.48 -22.49 5.39
CA LEU A 227 -14.03 -23.11 6.59
C LEU A 227 -15.56 -23.15 6.55
N GLY A 228 -16.20 -22.07 6.10
CA GLY A 228 -17.65 -22.00 5.92
C GLY A 228 -18.17 -23.00 4.91
N LEU A 229 -17.50 -23.16 3.76
CA LEU A 229 -17.84 -24.15 2.74
C LEU A 229 -17.58 -25.59 3.23
N ALA A 230 -16.48 -25.82 3.96
CA ALA A 230 -16.18 -27.13 4.54
C ALA A 230 -17.22 -27.55 5.59
N LEU A 231 -17.67 -26.63 6.45
CA LEU A 231 -18.77 -26.87 7.39
C LEU A 231 -20.10 -27.12 6.66
N LEU A 232 -20.38 -26.41 5.57
CA LEU A 232 -21.58 -26.62 4.77
C LEU A 232 -21.61 -28.02 4.13
N MET A 233 -20.46 -28.51 3.66
CA MET A 233 -20.31 -29.86 3.10
C MET A 233 -20.41 -30.98 4.14
N LEU A 234 -20.17 -30.69 5.43
CA LEU A 234 -20.34 -31.65 6.53
C LEU A 234 -21.80 -31.75 7.04
N ILE A 235 -22.65 -30.79 6.67
CA ILE A 235 -24.06 -30.72 7.10
C ILE A 235 -25.01 -31.32 6.06
N ILE A 236 -24.55 -31.52 4.81
CA ILE A 236 -25.28 -32.18 3.72
C ILE A 236 -24.98 -33.67 3.73
#